data_AF-A0A1E9VRK8-F1
#
_entry.id   AF-A0A1E9VRK8-F1
#
_cell.length_a   1.000
_cell.length_b   1.000
_cell.length_c   1.000
_cell.angle_alpha   90.00
_cell.angle_beta   90.00
_cell.angle_gamma   90.00
#
_symmetry.space_group_name_H-M   'P 1'
#
loop_
_entity.id
_entity.type
_entity.pdbx_description
1 polymer ?
#
loop_
_entity_poly.entity_id
_entity_poly.type
_entity_poly.pdbx_seq_one_letter_code
_entity_poly.pdbx_strand_id
1 'polypeptide(L)'
;MGSLAVIEDTHADVTSLAKLDGEEVVAFSIIRSKGASETSVVAAVDDALADLQAQMTDLKIEKIVDYAAPIEESYQATMRMLIEGCILVVIVVFIFLRDWRATFVAATALLLSIIPTFFIMYLFGFSLNMISLLALTLVIGVLVDDAIVEIENIVRHLNMGKSPMQAAIEAADEIGLAVVATTFTLIAVFLPTAFMSGIVGQFF
;
A
#
# COMPACT_ATOMS: atom_id res chain seq x y z
N MET A 1 10.14 -27.29 54.03
CA MET A 1 9.06 -26.37 54.40
C MET A 1 7.69 -26.89 53.92
N GLY A 2 7.35 -28.16 54.22
CA GLY A 2 6.08 -28.78 53.78
C GLY A 2 5.14 -29.15 54.92
N SER A 3 5.34 -28.57 56.12
CA SER A 3 4.62 -28.95 57.35
C SER A 3 3.86 -27.78 57.98
N LEU A 4 3.66 -26.67 57.25
CA LEU A 4 3.01 -25.46 57.76
C LEU A 4 1.97 -24.84 56.80
N ALA A 5 1.83 -25.33 55.57
CA ALA A 5 0.82 -24.85 54.63
C ALA A 5 0.46 -25.94 53.61
N VAL A 6 -0.80 -25.90 53.14
CA VAL A 6 -1.27 -26.66 51.98
C VAL A 6 -0.86 -25.87 50.74
N ILE A 7 0.02 -26.44 49.93
CA ILE A 7 0.38 -25.90 48.61
C ILE A 7 -0.56 -26.58 47.61
N GLU A 8 -1.62 -25.89 47.22
CA GLU A 8 -2.47 -26.25 46.09
C GLU A 8 -2.08 -25.38 44.90
N ASP A 9 -1.85 -26.02 43.75
CA ASP A 9 -1.66 -25.33 42.48
C ASP A 9 -3.03 -24.79 42.04
N THR A 10 -3.34 -23.57 42.49
CA THR A 10 -4.59 -22.89 42.22
C THR A 10 -4.39 -21.77 41.21
N HIS A 11 -5.48 -21.37 40.57
CA HIS A 11 -5.52 -20.23 39.67
C HIS A 11 -5.50 -18.93 40.49
N ALA A 12 -4.81 -17.91 39.96
CA ALA A 12 -4.83 -16.57 40.55
C ALA A 12 -6.27 -16.01 40.59
N ASP A 13 -6.60 -15.24 41.63
CA ASP A 13 -7.92 -14.60 41.78
C ASP A 13 -8.31 -13.86 40.50
N VAL A 14 -9.54 -14.09 40.03
CA VAL A 14 -10.10 -13.48 38.82
C VAL A 14 -10.26 -11.97 39.06
N THR A 15 -9.29 -11.19 38.58
CA THR A 15 -9.26 -9.72 38.74
C THR A 15 -9.97 -8.98 37.62
N SER A 16 -10.31 -9.66 36.52
CA SER A 16 -11.13 -9.13 35.43
C SER A 16 -12.09 -10.18 34.91
N LEU A 17 -13.33 -9.75 34.63
CA LEU A 17 -14.39 -10.57 34.05
C LEU A 17 -14.65 -10.05 32.64
N ALA A 18 -14.46 -10.90 31.64
CA ALA A 18 -14.78 -10.60 30.25
C ALA A 18 -16.01 -11.41 29.84
N LYS A 19 -16.99 -10.73 29.26
CA LYS A 19 -18.21 -11.35 28.72
C LYS A 19 -18.41 -10.95 27.27
N LEU A 20 -18.80 -11.91 26.45
CA LEU A 20 -19.24 -11.72 25.06
C LEU A 20 -20.67 -12.23 24.97
N ASP A 21 -21.61 -11.37 24.57
CA ASP A 21 -23.05 -11.70 24.49
C ASP A 21 -23.66 -12.34 25.75
N GLY A 22 -23.09 -12.06 26.92
CA GLY A 22 -23.55 -12.57 28.22
C GLY A 22 -22.86 -13.86 28.70
N GLU A 23 -22.07 -14.51 27.85
CA GLU A 23 -21.25 -15.67 28.20
C GLU A 23 -19.85 -15.25 28.68
N GLU A 24 -19.29 -15.96 29.66
CA GLU A 24 -17.94 -15.69 30.16
C GLU A 24 -16.89 -16.16 29.14
N VAL A 25 -15.99 -15.26 28.75
CA VAL A 25 -14.96 -15.52 27.75
C VAL A 25 -13.59 -15.12 28.26
N VAL A 26 -12.55 -15.72 27.68
CA VAL A 26 -11.17 -15.26 27.85
C VAL A 26 -10.83 -14.37 26.67
N ALA A 27 -10.69 -13.06 26.92
CA ALA A 27 -10.32 -12.09 25.90
C ALA A 27 -8.81 -11.83 25.91
N PHE A 28 -8.22 -11.79 24.72
CA PHE A 28 -6.84 -11.39 24.50
C PHE A 28 -6.80 -10.32 23.41
N SER A 29 -5.87 -9.37 23.53
CA SER A 29 -5.65 -8.32 22.55
C SER A 29 -4.29 -8.53 21.90
N ILE A 30 -4.27 -8.52 20.57
CA ILE A 30 -3.05 -8.64 19.77
C ILE A 30 -2.74 -7.27 19.21
N ILE A 31 -1.54 -6.77 19.51
CA ILE A 31 -1.06 -5.48 19.04
C ILE A 31 0.18 -5.75 18.21
N ARG A 32 0.24 -5.20 16.99
CA ARG A 32 1.42 -5.33 16.14
C ARG A 32 2.64 -4.70 16.80
N SER A 33 3.79 -5.32 16.60
CA SER A 33 5.07 -4.74 17.01
C SER A 33 5.43 -3.52 16.15
N LYS A 34 6.20 -2.59 16.71
CA LYS A 34 6.70 -1.43 15.95
C LYS A 34 7.54 -1.91 14.76
N GLY A 35 7.27 -1.36 13.58
CA GLY A 35 7.97 -1.71 12.33
C GLY A 35 7.43 -2.95 11.61
N ALA A 36 6.52 -3.72 12.21
CA ALA A 36 5.86 -4.82 11.51
C ALA A 36 4.75 -4.28 10.58
N SER A 37 4.62 -4.88 9.40
CA SER A 37 3.53 -4.59 8.46
C SER A 37 2.22 -5.14 9.00
N GLU A 38 1.18 -4.32 8.98
CA GLU A 38 -0.13 -4.66 9.53
C GLU A 38 -0.74 -5.88 8.82
N THR A 39 -0.69 -5.90 7.48
CA THR A 39 -1.19 -7.01 6.66
C THR A 39 -0.44 -8.32 6.94
N SER A 40 0.88 -8.26 7.11
CA SER A 40 1.69 -9.45 7.44
C SER A 40 1.39 -10.01 8.83
N VAL A 41 1.11 -9.14 9.80
CA VAL A 41 0.77 -9.57 11.18
C VAL A 41 -0.62 -10.20 11.20
N VAL A 42 -1.59 -9.64 10.47
CA VAL A 42 -2.93 -10.23 10.35
C VAL A 42 -2.86 -11.62 9.77
N ALA A 43 -2.15 -11.80 8.65
CA ALA A 43 -2.00 -13.11 8.03
C ALA A 43 -1.40 -14.15 9.00
N ALA A 44 -0.33 -13.78 9.71
CA ALA A 44 0.29 -14.66 10.69
C ALA A 44 -0.61 -14.99 11.89
N VAL A 45 -1.43 -14.03 12.33
CA VAL A 45 -2.40 -14.23 13.41
C VAL A 45 -3.53 -15.13 12.95
N ASP A 46 -4.08 -14.92 11.76
CA ASP A 46 -5.15 -15.75 11.21
C ASP A 46 -4.69 -17.20 11.00
N ASP A 47 -3.46 -17.41 10.51
CA ASP A 47 -2.85 -18.74 10.39
C ASP A 47 -2.70 -19.41 11.77
N ALA A 48 -2.17 -18.70 12.76
CA ALA A 48 -2.00 -19.23 14.11
C ALA A 48 -3.34 -19.54 14.80
N LEU A 49 -4.37 -18.71 14.58
CA LEU A 49 -5.72 -18.93 15.09
C LEU A 49 -6.37 -20.14 14.42
N ALA A 50 -6.16 -20.35 13.11
CA ALA A 50 -6.64 -21.52 12.40
C ALA A 50 -5.99 -22.81 12.93
N ASP A 51 -4.69 -22.79 13.16
CA ASP A 51 -3.94 -23.92 13.74
C ASP A 51 -4.41 -24.24 15.17
N LEU A 52 -4.64 -23.22 16.00
CA LEU A 52 -5.17 -23.37 17.36
C LEU A 52 -6.60 -23.94 17.36
N GLN A 53 -7.47 -23.43 16.48
CA GLN A 53 -8.85 -23.90 16.35
C GLN A 53 -8.91 -25.36 15.87
N ALA A 54 -7.94 -25.79 15.05
CA ALA A 54 -7.83 -27.18 14.60
C ALA A 54 -7.35 -28.13 15.72
N GLN A 55 -6.52 -27.64 16.65
CA GLN A 55 -5.99 -28.43 17.77
C GLN A 55 -6.95 -28.47 18.97
N MET A 56 -7.78 -27.45 19.14
CA MET A 56 -8.70 -27.31 20.28
C MET A 56 -10.15 -27.26 19.81
N THR A 57 -10.70 -28.41 19.43
CA THR A 57 -12.11 -28.55 18.99
C THR A 57 -13.14 -28.24 20.07
N ASP A 58 -12.73 -28.26 21.34
CA ASP A 58 -13.59 -27.99 22.49
C ASP A 58 -13.75 -26.50 22.80
N LEU A 59 -12.96 -25.63 22.14
CA LEU A 59 -12.97 -24.19 22.32
C LEU A 59 -13.38 -23.50 21.02
N LYS A 60 -14.23 -22.47 21.11
CA LYS A 60 -14.59 -21.59 19.99
C LYS A 60 -13.77 -20.31 20.11
N ILE A 61 -12.88 -20.05 19.15
CA ILE A 61 -12.11 -18.81 19.08
C ILE A 61 -12.78 -17.88 18.07
N GLU A 62 -13.12 -16.66 18.50
CA GLU A 62 -13.80 -15.68 17.67
C GLU A 62 -13.10 -14.32 17.74
N LYS A 63 -12.91 -13.67 16.58
CA LYS A 63 -12.38 -12.31 16.50
C LYS A 63 -13.49 -11.31 16.81
N ILE A 64 -13.44 -10.71 18.00
CA ILE A 64 -14.46 -9.74 18.47
C ILE A 64 -14.30 -8.39 17.78
N VAL A 65 -13.07 -7.88 17.67
CA VAL A 65 -12.74 -6.63 16.99
C VAL A 65 -11.46 -6.82 16.18
N ASP A 66 -11.53 -6.55 14.88
CA ASP A 66 -10.40 -6.60 13.97
C ASP A 66 -10.18 -5.21 13.34
N TYR A 67 -9.24 -4.45 13.90
CA TYR A 67 -8.88 -3.13 13.38
C TYR A 67 -8.04 -3.20 12.10
N ALA A 68 -7.51 -4.38 11.76
CA ALA A 68 -6.63 -4.56 10.63
C ALA A 68 -7.37 -5.14 9.41
N ALA A 69 -8.55 -5.75 9.60
CA ALA A 69 -9.43 -6.16 8.50
C ALA A 69 -9.74 -5.03 7.50
N PRO A 70 -10.08 -3.78 7.90
CA PRO A 70 -10.26 -2.68 6.95
C PRO A 70 -8.97 -2.32 6.19
N ILE A 71 -7.80 -2.56 6.78
CA ILE A 71 -6.51 -2.27 6.16
C ILE A 71 -6.19 -3.32 5.10
N GLU A 72 -6.44 -4.61 5.38
CA GLU A 72 -6.29 -5.68 4.41
C GLU A 72 -7.29 -5.52 3.25
N GLU A 73 -8.55 -5.22 3.54
CA GLU A 73 -9.56 -4.94 2.52
C GLU A 73 -9.15 -3.74 1.65
N SER A 74 -8.65 -2.66 2.27
CA SER A 74 -8.11 -1.50 1.55
C SER A 74 -6.88 -1.86 0.71
N TYR A 75 -5.97 -2.70 1.23
CA TYR A 75 -4.79 -3.16 0.49
C TYR A 75 -5.19 -3.94 -0.75
N GLN A 76 -6.10 -4.92 -0.62
CA GLN A 76 -6.61 -5.70 -1.74
C GLN A 76 -7.38 -4.83 -2.74
N ALA A 77 -8.19 -3.88 -2.24
CA ALA A 77 -8.89 -2.92 -3.07
C ALA A 77 -7.93 -2.01 -3.85
N THR A 78 -6.89 -1.46 -3.21
CA THR A 78 -5.86 -0.66 -3.86
C THR A 78 -5.08 -1.48 -4.89
N MET A 79 -4.75 -2.73 -4.59
CA MET A 79 -4.06 -3.61 -5.54
C MET A 79 -4.93 -3.93 -6.76
N ARG A 80 -6.22 -4.19 -6.54
CA ARG A 80 -7.20 -4.36 -7.61
C ARG A 80 -7.35 -3.08 -8.44
N MET A 81 -7.51 -1.92 -7.80
CA MET A 81 -7.59 -0.62 -8.46
C MET A 81 -6.32 -0.30 -9.26
N LEU A 82 -5.14 -0.68 -8.77
CA LEU A 82 -3.87 -0.57 -9.49
C LEU A 82 -3.89 -1.39 -10.78
N ILE A 83 -4.32 -2.65 -10.71
CA ILE A 83 -4.39 -3.54 -11.88
C ILE A 83 -5.45 -3.05 -12.87
N GLU A 84 -6.66 -2.75 -12.38
CA GLU A 84 -7.76 -2.23 -13.20
C GLU A 84 -7.39 -0.87 -13.84
N GLY A 85 -6.73 0.00 -13.08
CA GLY A 85 -6.18 1.27 -13.55
C GLY A 85 -5.11 1.09 -14.63
N CYS A 86 -4.16 0.17 -14.44
CA CYS A 86 -3.18 -0.16 -15.47
C CYS A 86 -3.84 -0.62 -16.77
N ILE A 87 -4.84 -1.51 -16.67
CA ILE A 87 -5.59 -2.01 -17.83
C ILE A 87 -6.34 -0.87 -18.51
N LEU A 88 -7.02 -0.01 -17.74
CA LEU A 88 -7.75 1.15 -18.27
C LEU A 88 -6.80 2.13 -18.97
N VAL A 89 -5.65 2.43 -18.39
CA VAL A 89 -4.63 3.29 -19.00
C VAL A 89 -4.16 2.72 -20.32
N VAL A 90 -3.85 1.42 -20.38
CA VAL A 90 -3.48 0.74 -21.63
C VAL A 90 -4.56 0.86 -22.69
N ILE A 91 -5.83 0.68 -22.32
CA ILE A 91 -6.97 0.80 -23.25
C ILE A 91 -7.12 2.25 -23.74
N VAL A 92 -7.10 3.24 -22.84
CA VAL A 92 -7.26 4.65 -23.20
C VAL A 92 -6.11 5.11 -24.09
N VAL A 93 -4.87 4.82 -23.71
CA VAL A 93 -3.68 5.14 -24.50
C VAL A 93 -3.75 4.48 -25.87
N PHE A 94 -4.18 3.20 -25.95
CA PHE A 94 -4.37 2.52 -27.23
C PHE A 94 -5.42 3.19 -28.10
N ILE A 95 -6.55 3.64 -27.54
CA ILE A 95 -7.60 4.33 -28.28
C ILE A 95 -7.09 5.67 -28.83
N PHE A 96 -6.36 6.44 -28.01
CA PHE A 96 -5.85 7.77 -28.40
C PHE A 96 -4.71 7.66 -29.43
N LEU A 97 -3.75 6.77 -29.20
CA LEU A 97 -2.55 6.67 -30.05
C LEU A 97 -2.77 5.74 -31.26
N ARG A 98 -3.69 4.78 -31.16
CA ARG A 98 -3.94 3.74 -32.19
C ARG A 98 -2.69 2.95 -32.61
N ASP A 99 -1.66 2.96 -31.76
CA ASP A 99 -0.37 2.32 -31.97
C ASP A 99 -0.02 1.42 -30.77
N TRP A 100 0.16 0.13 -31.03
CA TRP A 100 0.41 -0.86 -29.98
C TRP A 100 1.81 -0.73 -29.36
N ARG A 101 2.81 -0.22 -30.10
CA ARG A 101 4.18 -0.04 -29.61
C ARG A 101 4.23 1.13 -28.64
N ALA A 102 3.62 2.26 -29.00
CA ALA A 102 3.53 3.43 -28.12
C ALA A 102 2.74 3.10 -26.83
N THR A 103 1.66 2.32 -26.97
CA THR A 103 0.89 1.83 -25.81
C THR A 103 1.73 0.94 -24.89
N PHE A 104 2.55 0.03 -25.45
CA PHE A 104 3.42 -0.82 -24.64
C PHE A 104 4.46 0.00 -23.88
N VAL A 105 5.06 1.00 -24.52
CA VAL A 105 6.00 1.92 -23.85
C VAL A 105 5.32 2.62 -22.67
N ALA A 106 4.09 3.12 -22.84
CA ALA A 106 3.31 3.74 -21.76
C ALA A 106 3.08 2.80 -20.58
N ALA A 107 2.65 1.57 -20.86
CA ALA A 107 2.39 0.56 -19.85
C ALA A 107 3.65 0.23 -19.04
N THR A 108 4.79 0.09 -19.73
CA THR A 108 6.07 -0.20 -19.07
C THR A 108 6.58 0.97 -18.24
N ALA A 109 6.39 2.22 -18.70
CA ALA A 109 6.79 3.41 -17.96
C ALA A 109 6.06 3.50 -16.61
N LEU A 110 4.75 3.21 -16.60
CA LEU A 110 3.93 3.19 -15.39
C LEU A 110 4.38 2.09 -14.41
N LEU A 111 4.64 0.88 -14.89
CA LEU A 111 5.14 -0.19 -14.01
C LEU A 111 6.52 0.14 -13.43
N LEU A 112 7.37 0.76 -14.24
CA LEU A 112 8.72 1.14 -13.84
C LEU A 112 8.75 2.30 -12.83
N SER A 113 7.66 3.08 -12.67
CA SER A 113 7.58 4.13 -11.65
C SER A 113 7.10 3.59 -10.29
N ILE A 114 6.25 2.57 -10.29
CA ILE A 114 5.71 1.96 -9.07
C ILE A 114 6.76 1.10 -8.36
N ILE A 115 7.54 0.30 -9.09
CA ILE A 115 8.54 -0.62 -8.49
C ILE A 115 9.59 0.12 -7.63
N PRO A 116 10.23 1.19 -8.11
CA PRO A 116 11.17 1.98 -7.30
C PRO A 116 10.51 2.62 -6.07
N THR A 117 9.24 2.98 -6.15
CA THR A 117 8.50 3.56 -5.01
C THR A 117 8.47 2.57 -3.85
N PHE A 118 8.05 1.33 -4.10
CA PHE A 118 8.07 0.28 -3.07
C PHE A 118 9.48 -0.07 -2.60
N PHE A 119 10.47 -0.04 -3.49
CA PHE A 119 11.87 -0.28 -3.13
C PHE A 119 12.40 0.79 -2.16
N ILE A 120 12.13 2.06 -2.43
CA ILE A 120 12.50 3.17 -1.55
C ILE A 120 11.74 3.05 -0.22
N MET A 121 10.44 2.74 -0.24
CA MET A 121 9.67 2.52 0.99
C MET A 121 10.30 1.44 1.86
N TYR A 122 10.72 0.32 1.25
CA TYR A 122 11.42 -0.74 1.95
C TYR A 122 12.76 -0.27 2.55
N LEU A 123 13.56 0.49 1.81
CA LEU A 123 14.85 1.02 2.30
C LEU A 123 14.70 1.97 3.49
N PHE A 124 13.65 2.80 3.52
CA PHE A 124 13.36 3.71 4.63
C PHE A 124 12.56 3.06 5.77
N GLY A 125 12.22 1.76 5.66
CA GLY A 125 11.46 1.04 6.67
C GLY A 125 10.00 1.49 6.79
N PHE A 126 9.44 2.08 5.72
CA PHE A 126 8.02 2.41 5.67
C PHE A 126 7.19 1.13 5.51
N SER A 127 6.10 1.05 6.27
CA SER A 127 5.13 -0.05 6.21
C SER A 127 3.91 0.35 5.39
N LEU A 128 3.26 -0.63 4.77
CA LEU A 128 1.97 -0.41 4.15
C LEU A 128 0.89 -0.28 5.23
N ASN A 129 0.18 0.83 5.15
CA ASN A 129 -0.95 1.21 5.99
C ASN A 129 -1.96 2.03 5.16
N MET A 130 -3.13 2.32 5.74
CA MET A 130 -4.20 3.04 5.05
C MET A 130 -3.76 4.38 4.44
N ILE A 131 -2.93 5.16 5.13
CA ILE A 131 -2.44 6.47 4.65
C ILE A 131 -1.52 6.28 3.43
N SER A 132 -0.60 5.32 3.50
CA SER A 132 0.29 5.01 2.36
C SER A 132 -0.48 4.52 1.13
N LEU A 133 -1.58 3.77 1.32
CA LEU A 133 -2.41 3.29 0.21
C LEU A 133 -3.20 4.43 -0.45
N LEU A 134 -3.71 5.38 0.35
CA LEU A 134 -4.34 6.60 -0.16
C LEU A 134 -3.33 7.47 -0.92
N ALA A 135 -2.11 7.62 -0.38
CA ALA A 135 -1.03 8.36 -1.02
C ALA A 135 -0.62 7.71 -2.36
N LEU A 136 -0.47 6.38 -2.40
CA LEU A 136 -0.20 5.64 -3.65
C LEU A 136 -1.30 5.89 -4.68
N THR A 137 -2.58 5.81 -4.27
CA THR A 137 -3.74 6.06 -5.14
C THR A 137 -3.66 7.44 -5.82
N LEU A 138 -3.29 8.48 -5.06
CA LEU A 138 -3.10 9.84 -5.60
C LEU A 138 -1.91 9.91 -6.56
N VAL A 139 -0.77 9.36 -6.17
CA VAL A 139 0.49 9.43 -6.94
C VAL A 139 0.37 8.71 -8.28
N ILE A 140 -0.34 7.59 -8.34
CA ILE A 140 -0.59 6.87 -9.61
C ILE A 140 -1.28 7.79 -10.62
N GLY A 141 -2.26 8.58 -10.21
CA GLY A 141 -2.97 9.50 -11.11
C GLY A 141 -2.05 10.54 -11.73
N VAL A 142 -1.14 11.09 -10.93
CA VAL A 142 -0.12 12.05 -11.39
C VAL A 142 0.88 11.39 -12.34
N LEU A 143 1.37 10.18 -11.99
CA LEU A 143 2.32 9.44 -12.81
C LEU A 143 1.77 9.06 -14.19
N VAL A 144 0.48 8.74 -14.25
CA VAL A 144 -0.21 8.42 -15.51
C VAL A 144 -0.26 9.66 -16.42
N ASP A 145 -0.59 10.82 -15.88
CA ASP A 145 -0.70 12.07 -16.63
C ASP A 145 0.65 12.44 -17.28
N ASP A 146 1.72 12.45 -16.49
CA ASP A 146 3.07 12.75 -16.98
C ASP A 146 3.50 11.77 -18.12
N ALA A 147 3.27 10.48 -17.93
CA ALA A 147 3.63 9.46 -18.93
C ALA A 147 2.84 9.58 -20.23
N ILE A 148 1.55 9.94 -20.16
CA ILE A 148 0.71 10.13 -21.35
C ILE A 148 1.18 11.36 -22.13
N VAL A 149 1.43 12.48 -21.45
CA VAL A 149 1.88 13.72 -22.09
C VAL A 149 3.21 13.53 -22.83
N GLU A 150 4.17 12.79 -22.24
CA GLU A 150 5.43 12.51 -22.92
C GLU A 150 5.25 11.66 -24.18
N ILE A 151 4.47 10.59 -24.10
CA ILE A 151 4.29 9.67 -25.23
C ILE A 151 3.50 10.32 -26.36
N GLU A 152 2.47 11.11 -26.03
CA GLU A 152 1.74 11.88 -27.03
C GLU A 152 2.70 12.83 -27.77
N ASN A 153 3.61 13.49 -27.04
CA ASN A 153 4.56 14.40 -27.67
C ASN A 153 5.56 13.66 -28.58
N ILE A 154 6.07 12.51 -28.16
CA ILE A 154 6.94 11.66 -28.99
C ILE A 154 6.22 11.21 -30.27
N VAL A 155 4.98 10.74 -30.14
CA VAL A 155 4.15 10.31 -31.28
C VAL A 155 3.87 11.48 -32.23
N ARG A 156 3.63 12.68 -31.70
CA ARG A 156 3.48 13.89 -32.50
C ARG A 156 4.72 14.18 -33.33
N HIS A 157 5.92 14.07 -32.76
CA HIS A 157 7.18 14.25 -33.49
C HIS A 157 7.45 13.14 -34.52
N LEU A 158 7.07 11.89 -34.22
CA LEU A 158 7.12 10.78 -35.19
C LEU A 158 6.21 11.05 -36.40
N ASN A 159 5.01 11.56 -36.17
CA ASN A 159 4.06 11.92 -37.23
C ASN A 159 4.53 13.12 -38.09
N MET A 160 5.50 13.91 -37.61
CA MET A 160 6.17 14.94 -38.41
C MET A 160 7.26 14.37 -39.35
N GLY A 161 7.47 13.05 -39.37
CA GLY A 161 8.44 12.38 -40.23
C GLY A 161 9.86 12.30 -39.65
N LYS A 162 10.05 12.60 -38.36
CA LYS A 162 11.35 12.52 -37.68
C LYS A 162 11.72 11.06 -37.40
N SER A 163 13.02 10.77 -37.35
CA SER A 163 13.51 9.44 -36.92
C SER A 163 13.16 9.20 -35.44
N PRO A 164 12.96 7.94 -34.97
CA PRO A 164 12.55 7.68 -33.58
C PRO A 164 13.44 8.30 -32.51
N MET A 165 14.76 8.26 -32.71
CA MET A 165 15.71 8.88 -31.78
C MET A 165 15.55 10.40 -31.75
N GLN A 166 15.44 11.02 -32.92
CA GLN A 166 15.27 12.47 -33.02
C GLN A 166 13.91 12.91 -32.46
N ALA A 167 12.86 12.16 -32.73
CA ALA A 167 11.53 12.43 -32.20
C ALA A 167 11.52 12.38 -30.68
N ALA A 168 12.16 11.38 -30.06
CA ALA A 168 12.27 11.27 -28.61
C ALA A 168 13.05 12.42 -27.97
N ILE A 169 14.20 12.79 -28.54
CA ILE A 169 15.03 13.89 -28.02
C ILE A 169 14.29 15.23 -28.11
N GLU A 170 13.76 15.55 -29.29
CA GLU A 170 13.09 16.84 -29.49
C GLU A 170 11.77 16.92 -28.71
N ALA A 171 11.05 15.81 -28.56
CA ALA A 171 9.87 15.76 -27.71
C ALA A 171 10.24 15.99 -26.24
N ALA A 172 11.31 15.35 -25.75
CA ALA A 172 11.79 15.55 -24.39
C ALA A 172 12.26 17.00 -24.15
N ASP A 173 12.95 17.62 -25.10
CA ASP A 173 13.40 19.02 -24.97
C ASP A 173 12.24 20.02 -24.93
N GLU A 174 11.13 19.73 -25.63
CA GLU A 174 10.00 20.65 -25.71
C GLU A 174 9.20 20.74 -24.40
N ILE A 175 8.96 19.60 -23.74
CA ILE A 175 8.12 19.54 -22.53
C ILE A 175 8.90 19.18 -21.27
N GLY A 176 10.17 18.78 -21.37
CA GLY A 176 10.95 18.29 -20.25
C GLY A 176 11.11 19.33 -19.13
N LEU A 177 11.21 20.61 -19.46
CA LEU A 177 11.23 21.68 -18.45
C LEU A 177 9.91 21.71 -17.66
N ALA A 178 8.77 21.49 -18.31
CA ALA A 178 7.47 21.49 -17.65
C ALA A 178 7.31 20.27 -16.73
N VAL A 179 7.68 19.07 -17.19
CA VAL A 179 7.64 17.83 -16.40
C VAL A 179 8.58 17.89 -15.18
N VAL A 180 9.77 18.46 -15.35
CA VAL A 180 10.69 18.68 -14.23
C VAL A 180 10.10 19.69 -13.25
N ALA A 181 9.48 20.77 -13.73
CA ALA A 181 8.84 21.78 -12.88
C ALA A 181 7.66 21.22 -12.09
N THR A 182 6.80 20.37 -12.68
CA THR A 182 5.69 19.71 -11.96
C THR A 182 6.24 18.77 -10.89
N THR A 183 7.27 17.98 -11.21
CA THR A 183 7.95 17.11 -10.24
C THR A 183 8.51 17.90 -9.07
N PHE A 184 9.23 19.00 -9.33
CA PHE A 184 9.76 19.86 -8.27
C PHE A 184 8.67 20.57 -7.47
N THR A 185 7.52 20.87 -8.08
CA THR A 185 6.37 21.45 -7.36
C THR A 185 5.82 20.43 -6.36
N LEU A 186 5.66 19.17 -6.75
CA LEU A 186 5.24 18.10 -5.83
C LEU A 186 6.24 17.91 -4.70
N ILE A 187 7.54 17.89 -5.01
CA ILE A 187 8.59 17.81 -3.99
C ILE A 187 8.52 19.03 -3.06
N ALA A 188 8.35 20.24 -3.58
CA ALA A 188 8.28 21.45 -2.76
C ALA A 188 7.05 21.47 -1.82
N VAL A 189 5.95 20.81 -2.20
CA VAL A 189 4.74 20.70 -1.39
C VAL A 189 4.84 19.58 -0.35
N PHE A 190 5.31 18.38 -0.74
CA PHE A 190 5.28 17.18 0.11
C PHE A 190 6.59 16.91 0.87
N LEU A 191 7.74 17.38 0.39
CA LEU A 191 9.00 17.18 1.13
C LEU A 191 8.99 17.87 2.50
N PRO A 192 8.48 19.11 2.66
CA PRO A 192 8.39 19.72 3.99
C PRO A 192 7.43 18.98 4.92
N THR A 193 6.34 18.40 4.40
CA THR A 193 5.37 17.67 5.23
C THR A 193 5.98 16.40 5.80
N ALA A 194 6.85 15.72 5.04
CA ALA A 194 7.61 14.57 5.51
C ALA A 194 8.54 14.86 6.71
N PHE A 195 8.89 16.12 6.97
CA PHE A 195 9.68 16.54 8.14
C PHE A 195 8.83 17.07 9.31
N MET A 196 7.51 17.16 9.14
CA MET A 196 6.64 17.62 10.22
C MET A 196 6.58 16.57 11.34
N SER A 197 6.81 17.02 12.58
CA SER A 197 6.71 16.17 13.76
C SER A 197 5.30 16.18 14.36
N GLY A 198 4.96 15.13 15.10
CA GLY A 198 3.68 15.00 15.81
C GLY A 198 2.62 14.24 15.00
N ILE A 199 1.42 14.11 15.59
CA ILE A 199 0.33 13.33 15.00
C ILE A 199 -0.04 13.85 13.61
N VAL A 200 -0.05 15.17 13.42
CA VAL A 200 -0.38 15.79 12.13
C VAL A 200 0.63 15.38 11.04
N GLY A 201 1.93 15.36 11.34
CA GLY A 201 2.96 14.93 10.39
C GLY A 201 2.97 13.42 10.10
N GLN A 202 2.17 12.61 10.79
CA GLN A 202 1.99 11.20 10.42
C GLN A 202 0.88 10.99 9.37
N PHE A 203 0.06 12.01 9.09
CA PHE A 203 -1.01 11.99 8.10
C PHE A 203 -0.67 12.70 6.78
N PHE A 204 0.44 13.46 6.74
CA PHE A 204 0.92 14.24 5.58
C PHE A 204 2.36 13.85 5.22
#